data_AF-A0A5D4TA33-F1
#
_entry.id   AF-A0A5D4TA33-F1
#
_cell.length_a   1.000
_cell.length_b   1.000
_cell.length_c   1.000
_cell.angle_alpha   90.00
_cell.angle_beta   90.00
_cell.angle_gamma   90.00
#
_symmetry.space_group_name_H-M   'P 1'
#
loop_
_entity.id
_entity.type
_entity.pdbx_description
1 polymer ?
#
loop_
_entity_poly.entity_id
_entity_poly.type
_entity_poly.pdbx_seq_one_letter_code
_entity_poly.pdbx_strand_id
1 'polypeptide(L)'
;MKRPIGVSLISYFYIFGAMVLLFTAVFYNAEANSISIAERFGLTIVPDRLMRLLVALISLGMVYGYIRLKKWGYWIMITYSVLFGIISLLLLSNQPYQPFIGNVIFSIIVLAYTICVKKEFFKTDFQH
;
A
#
# COMPACT_ATOMS: atom_id res chain seq x y z
N MET A 1 -21.03 -8.22 11.13
CA MET A 1 -20.08 -7.49 12.01
C MET A 1 -19.84 -6.09 11.45
N LYS A 2 -19.81 -5.04 12.28
CA LYS A 2 -19.46 -3.69 11.80
C LYS A 2 -17.95 -3.61 11.55
N ARG A 3 -17.56 -3.35 10.30
CA ARG A 3 -16.15 -3.15 9.91
C ARG A 3 -15.60 -1.89 10.61
N PRO A 4 -14.38 -1.93 11.20
CA PRO A 4 -13.78 -0.74 11.78
C PRO A 4 -13.65 0.39 10.74
N ILE A 5 -13.88 1.63 11.17
CA ILE A 5 -13.85 2.79 10.28
C ILE A 5 -12.46 2.96 9.65
N GLY A 6 -11.39 2.80 10.43
CA GLY A 6 -10.03 2.91 9.91
C GLY A 6 -9.67 1.83 8.90
N VAL A 7 -10.21 0.61 9.01
CA VAL A 7 -10.05 -0.41 7.96
C VAL A 7 -10.66 0.08 6.65
N SER A 8 -11.84 0.71 6.72
CA SER A 8 -12.49 1.30 5.54
C SER A 8 -11.67 2.45 4.95
N LEU A 9 -11.22 3.37 5.79
CA LEU A 9 -10.43 4.54 5.37
C LEU A 9 -9.14 4.13 4.67
N ILE A 10 -8.36 3.23 5.30
CA ILE A 10 -7.12 2.69 4.73
C ILE A 10 -7.43 1.99 3.40
N SER A 11 -8.47 1.16 3.35
CA SER A 11 -8.87 0.45 2.13
C SER A 11 -9.19 1.41 0.99
N TYR A 12 -9.99 2.45 1.24
CA TYR A 12 -10.36 3.42 0.21
C TYR A 12 -9.17 4.26 -0.25
N PHE A 13 -8.23 4.59 0.65
CA PHE A 13 -7.00 5.26 0.27
C PHE A 13 -6.17 4.43 -0.71
N TYR A 14 -5.97 3.13 -0.42
CA TYR A 14 -5.24 2.24 -1.33
C TYR A 14 -6.00 1.96 -2.63
N ILE A 15 -7.34 1.83 -2.60
CA ILE A 15 -8.15 1.70 -3.83
C ILE A 15 -8.00 2.94 -4.70
N PHE A 16 -8.12 4.13 -4.11
CA PHE A 16 -7.94 5.38 -4.83
C PHE A 16 -6.54 5.47 -5.44
N GLY A 17 -5.49 5.17 -4.66
CA GLY A 17 -4.12 5.12 -5.15
C GLY A 17 -3.94 4.14 -6.31
N ALA A 18 -4.51 2.94 -6.21
CA ALA A 18 -4.46 1.95 -7.30
C ALA A 18 -5.17 2.44 -8.57
N MET A 19 -6.33 3.09 -8.44
CA MET A 19 -7.03 3.68 -9.58
C MET A 19 -6.21 4.79 -10.26
N VAL A 20 -5.57 5.66 -9.47
CA VAL A 20 -4.65 6.69 -10.00
C VAL A 20 -3.48 6.04 -10.73
N LEU A 21 -2.88 4.97 -10.18
CA LEU A 21 -1.79 4.24 -10.83
C LEU A 21 -2.22 3.60 -12.15
N LEU A 22 -3.41 2.96 -12.20
CA LEU A 22 -3.95 2.38 -13.44
C LEU A 22 -4.22 3.46 -14.48
N PHE A 23 -4.87 4.56 -14.08
CA PHE A 23 -5.18 5.68 -14.96
C PHE A 23 -3.88 6.27 -15.55
N THR A 24 -2.91 6.56 -14.70
CA THR A 24 -1.63 7.13 -15.13
C THR A 24 -0.72 6.13 -15.84
N ALA A 25 -0.94 4.81 -15.73
CA ALA A 25 -0.24 3.82 -16.54
C ALA A 25 -0.71 3.87 -18.01
N VAL A 26 -1.99 4.12 -18.26
CA VAL A 26 -2.59 4.12 -19.60
C VAL A 26 -2.49 5.49 -20.26
N PHE A 27 -2.86 6.55 -19.55
CA PHE A 27 -3.12 7.87 -20.14
C PHE A 27 -2.01 8.92 -19.95
N TYR A 28 -1.00 8.64 -19.12
CA TYR A 28 0.06 9.61 -18.81
C TYR A 28 1.42 9.12 -19.31
N ASN A 29 2.26 10.05 -19.79
CA ASN A 29 3.65 9.75 -20.12
C ASN A 29 4.41 9.47 -18.82
N ALA A 30 4.74 8.19 -18.60
CA ALA A 30 5.35 7.74 -17.35
C ALA A 30 6.70 8.44 -17.04
N GLU A 31 7.40 8.89 -18.09
CA GLU A 31 8.69 9.58 -18.03
C GLU A 31 8.61 11.05 -17.62
N ALA A 32 7.41 11.64 -17.51
CA ALA A 32 7.24 13.05 -17.13
C ALA A 32 7.32 13.29 -15.60
N ASN A 33 7.51 12.25 -14.78
CA ASN A 33 7.63 12.38 -13.33
C ASN A 33 9.10 12.57 -12.93
N SER A 34 9.37 13.53 -12.04
CA SER A 34 10.71 13.75 -11.47
C SER A 34 11.18 12.62 -10.56
N ILE A 35 10.25 11.86 -9.98
CA ILE A 35 10.50 10.62 -9.22
C ILE A 35 9.47 9.60 -9.66
N SER A 36 9.95 8.58 -10.36
CA SER A 36 9.17 7.44 -10.87
C SER A 36 8.63 6.57 -9.72
N ILE A 37 7.58 5.79 -9.99
CA ILE A 37 7.09 4.77 -9.06
C ILE A 37 8.15 3.68 -8.87
N ALA A 38 8.87 3.30 -9.92
CA ALA A 38 10.00 2.39 -9.84
C ALA A 38 11.05 2.82 -8.79
N GLU A 39 11.45 4.10 -8.79
CA GLU A 39 12.37 4.66 -7.80
C GLU A 39 11.81 4.65 -6.38
N ARG A 40 10.51 4.86 -6.20
CA ARG A 40 9.86 4.80 -4.88
C ARG A 40 9.92 3.41 -4.23
N PHE A 41 10.14 2.38 -5.04
CA PHE A 41 10.34 1.00 -4.58
C PHE A 41 11.81 0.54 -4.67
N GLY A 42 12.74 1.43 -5.06
CA GLY A 42 14.16 1.09 -5.21
C GLY A 42 14.47 0.20 -6.43
N LEU A 43 13.57 0.14 -7.42
CA LEU A 43 13.66 -0.77 -8.57
C LEU A 43 13.81 0.00 -9.89
N THR A 44 14.87 0.78 -10.03
CA THR A 44 15.12 1.66 -11.20
C THR A 44 15.24 0.95 -12.55
N ILE A 45 15.48 -0.37 -12.54
CA ILE A 45 15.60 -1.19 -13.76
C ILE A 45 14.22 -1.52 -14.37
N VAL A 46 13.14 -1.43 -13.58
CA VAL A 46 11.79 -1.81 -14.03
C VAL A 46 11.12 -0.62 -14.73
N PRO A 47 10.54 -0.80 -15.94
CA PRO A 47 9.81 0.25 -16.62
C PRO A 47 8.67 0.81 -15.78
N ASP A 48 8.57 2.13 -15.66
CA ASP A 48 7.65 2.76 -14.71
C ASP A 48 6.17 2.42 -14.98
N ARG A 49 5.78 2.29 -16.25
CA ARG A 49 4.43 1.85 -16.64
C ARG A 49 4.12 0.45 -16.13
N LEU A 50 5.08 -0.48 -16.24
CA LEU A 50 4.94 -1.85 -15.72
C LEU A 50 4.86 -1.82 -14.20
N MET A 51 5.71 -1.02 -13.55
CA MET A 51 5.69 -0.89 -12.09
C MET A 51 4.36 -0.35 -11.58
N ARG A 52 3.78 0.69 -12.21
CA ARG A 52 2.45 1.22 -11.87
C ARG A 52 1.38 0.13 -11.91
N LEU A 53 1.38 -0.68 -12.97
CA LEU A 53 0.42 -1.76 -13.14
C LEU A 53 0.59 -2.85 -12.07
N LEU A 54 1.82 -3.27 -11.79
CA LEU A 54 2.11 -4.26 -10.74
C LEU A 54 1.70 -3.77 -9.36
N VAL A 55 2.08 -2.54 -9.00
CA VAL A 55 1.73 -1.94 -7.70
C VAL A 55 0.22 -1.80 -7.56
N ALA A 56 -0.49 -1.38 -8.61
CA ALA A 56 -1.94 -1.27 -8.58
C ALA A 56 -2.61 -2.64 -8.35
N LEU A 57 -2.22 -3.68 -9.09
CA LEU A 57 -2.80 -5.02 -8.96
C LEU A 57 -2.52 -5.63 -7.57
N ILE A 58 -1.29 -5.51 -7.07
CA ILE A 58 -0.92 -5.96 -5.73
C ILE A 58 -1.72 -5.21 -4.67
N SER A 59 -1.87 -3.89 -4.82
CA SER A 59 -2.64 -3.05 -3.88
C SER A 59 -4.11 -3.46 -3.85
N LEU A 60 -4.74 -3.70 -5.01
CA LEU A 60 -6.13 -4.15 -5.07
C LEU A 60 -6.32 -5.52 -4.44
N GLY A 61 -5.42 -6.47 -4.71
CA GLY A 61 -5.46 -7.81 -4.11
C GLY A 61 -5.31 -7.77 -2.59
N MET A 62 -4.34 -6.99 -2.10
CA MET A 62 -4.14 -6.74 -0.67
C MET A 62 -5.38 -6.14 0.00
N VAL A 63 -5.91 -5.05 -0.58
CA VAL A 63 -7.07 -4.35 -0.01
C VAL A 63 -8.31 -5.20 -0.03
N TYR A 64 -8.50 -6.03 -1.06
CA TYR A 64 -9.63 -6.96 -1.11
C TYR A 64 -9.64 -7.91 0.10
N GLY A 65 -8.48 -8.45 0.48
CA GLY A 65 -8.36 -9.25 1.69
C GLY A 65 -8.57 -8.42 2.97
N TYR A 66 -7.98 -7.23 3.01
CA TYR A 66 -8.00 -6.34 4.17
C TYR A 66 -9.42 -5.82 4.49
N ILE A 67 -10.14 -5.32 3.49
CA ILE A 67 -11.48 -4.74 3.64
C ILE A 67 -12.52 -5.79 4.06
N ARG A 68 -12.30 -7.06 3.71
CA ARG A 68 -13.12 -8.21 4.09
C ARG A 68 -12.68 -8.84 5.42
N LEU A 69 -11.76 -8.21 6.15
CA LEU A 69 -11.24 -8.67 7.44
C LEU A 69 -10.69 -10.10 7.38
N LYS A 70 -10.13 -10.53 6.24
CA LYS A 70 -9.58 -11.88 6.09
C LYS A 70 -8.19 -11.97 6.72
N LYS A 71 -7.88 -13.10 7.38
CA LYS A 71 -6.58 -13.39 8.01
C LYS A 71 -5.40 -13.18 7.05
N TRP A 72 -5.53 -13.60 5.79
CA TRP A 72 -4.48 -13.42 4.79
C TRP A 72 -4.31 -11.93 4.40
N GLY A 73 -5.41 -11.17 4.32
CA GLY A 73 -5.37 -9.72 4.06
C GLY A 73 -4.70 -8.93 5.18
N TYR A 74 -4.87 -9.36 6.44
CA TYR A 74 -4.11 -8.82 7.58
C TYR A 74 -2.60 -9.00 7.37
N TRP A 75 -2.16 -10.23 7.10
CA TRP A 75 -0.73 -10.51 6.96
C TRP A 75 -0.11 -9.79 5.77
N ILE A 76 -0.79 -9.76 4.62
CA ILE A 76 -0.30 -9.01 3.45
C ILE A 76 -0.17 -7.52 3.78
N MET A 77 -1.16 -6.91 4.45
CA MET A 77 -1.09 -5.49 4.82
C MET A 77 0.07 -5.19 5.77
N ILE A 78 0.30 -6.05 6.77
CA ILE A 78 1.45 -5.94 7.68
C ILE A 78 2.76 -6.03 6.91
N THR A 79 2.94 -7.09 6.12
CA THR A 79 4.15 -7.31 5.33
C THR A 79 4.41 -6.15 4.36
N TYR A 80 3.38 -5.71 3.65
CA TYR A 80 3.47 -4.58 2.73
C TYR A 80 3.89 -3.30 3.45
N SER A 81 3.26 -2.96 4.58
CA SER A 81 3.56 -1.73 5.33
C SER A 81 4.98 -1.74 5.90
N VAL A 82 5.44 -2.90 6.40
CA VAL A 82 6.82 -3.05 6.89
C VAL A 82 7.82 -2.89 5.75
N LEU A 83 7.65 -3.65 4.65
CA LEU A 83 8.58 -3.61 3.52
C LEU A 83 8.63 -2.22 2.89
N PHE A 84 7.48 -1.63 2.60
CA PHE A 84 7.39 -0.32 1.98
C PHE A 84 7.93 0.80 2.90
N GLY A 85 7.70 0.69 4.21
CA GLY A 85 8.29 1.57 5.21
C GLY A 85 9.81 1.48 5.27
N ILE A 86 10.38 0.26 5.28
CA ILE A 86 11.83 0.05 5.28
C ILE A 86 12.46 0.59 3.99
N ILE A 87 11.89 0.27 2.82
CA ILE A 87 12.39 0.76 1.53
C ILE A 87 12.38 2.29 1.51
N SER A 88 11.28 2.91 1.97
CA SER A 88 11.17 4.37 2.04
C SER A 88 12.18 4.98 3.01
N LEU A 89 12.44 4.34 4.15
CA LEU A 89 13.44 4.79 5.11
C LEU A 89 14.86 4.71 4.53
N LEU A 90 15.19 3.64 3.80
CA LEU A 90 16.49 3.49 3.14
C LEU A 90 16.69 4.53 2.03
N LEU A 91 15.64 4.84 1.26
CA LEU A 91 15.69 5.84 0.18
C LEU A 91 15.80 7.27 0.74
N LEU A 92 15.20 7.54 1.91
CA LEU A 92 15.29 8.83 2.59
C LEU A 92 16.74 9.24 2.90
N SER A 93 17.62 8.27 3.15
CA SER A 93 19.04 8.53 3.42
C SER A 93 19.82 9.00 2.18
N ASN A 94 19.30 8.77 0.97
CA ASN A 94 20.04 8.94 -0.29
C ASN A 94 19.45 10.01 -1.23
N GLN A 95 18.23 10.49 -0.98
CA GLN A 95 17.46 11.35 -1.90
C GLN A 95 16.75 12.48 -1.12
N PRO A 96 16.33 13.59 -1.78
CA PRO A 96 15.60 14.67 -1.11
C PRO A 96 14.34 14.16 -0.37
N TYR A 97 14.00 14.82 0.75
CA TYR A 97 13.05 14.36 1.77
C TYR A 97 11.66 13.91 1.27
N GLN A 98 11.15 14.42 0.15
CA GLN A 98 9.86 14.03 -0.43
C GLN A 98 10.07 13.11 -1.64
N PRO A 99 9.30 12.02 -1.80
CA PRO A 99 8.10 11.61 -1.05
C PRO A 99 8.37 10.65 0.13
N PHE A 100 9.63 10.32 0.41
CA PHE A 100 9.99 9.17 1.25
C PHE A 100 9.57 9.31 2.71
N ILE A 101 9.67 10.51 3.31
CA ILE A 101 9.25 10.70 4.71
C ILE A 101 7.74 10.49 4.90
N GLY A 102 6.93 10.92 3.94
CA GLY A 102 5.48 10.71 3.95
C GLY A 102 5.13 9.22 3.89
N ASN A 103 5.84 8.46 3.06
CA ASN A 103 5.65 7.01 2.97
C ASN A 103 6.00 6.30 4.28
N VAL A 104 7.08 6.69 4.95
CA VAL A 104 7.45 6.12 6.26
C VAL A 104 6.37 6.38 7.29
N ILE A 105 5.92 7.64 7.43
CA ILE A 105 4.87 8.02 8.38
C ILE A 105 3.58 7.26 8.09
N PHE A 106 3.17 7.23 6.82
CA PHE A 106 1.94 6.54 6.41
C PHE A 106 2.00 5.04 6.70
N SER A 107 3.11 4.38 6.38
CA SER A 107 3.34 2.96 6.70
C SER A 107 3.26 2.68 8.20
N ILE A 108 3.83 3.54 9.05
CA ILE A 108 3.74 3.40 10.52
C ILE A 108 2.30 3.52 10.99
N ILE A 109 1.53 4.49 10.49
CA ILE A 109 0.12 4.67 10.85
C ILE A 109 -0.71 3.44 10.48
N VAL A 110 -0.56 2.95 9.25
CA VAL A 110 -1.27 1.75 8.75
C VAL A 110 -0.89 0.52 9.57
N LEU A 111 0.40 0.34 9.86
CA LEU A 111 0.92 -0.77 10.63
C LEU A 111 0.36 -0.77 12.06
N ALA A 112 0.50 0.37 12.77
CA ALA A 112 0.02 0.53 14.13
C ALA A 112 -1.49 0.29 14.22
N TYR A 113 -2.27 0.91 13.33
CA TYR A 113 -3.71 0.72 13.29
C TYR A 113 -4.10 -0.74 13.04
N THR A 114 -3.47 -1.38 12.04
CA THR A 114 -3.75 -2.78 11.68
C THR A 114 -3.48 -3.71 12.86
N ILE A 115 -2.41 -3.49 13.62
CA ILE A 115 -2.09 -4.24 14.84
C ILE A 115 -3.17 -4.01 15.92
N CYS A 116 -3.61 -2.76 16.14
CA CYS A 116 -4.66 -2.45 17.12
C CYS A 116 -5.98 -3.18 16.81
N VAL A 117 -6.35 -3.29 15.53
CA VAL A 117 -7.58 -3.97 15.10
C VAL A 117 -7.37 -5.46 14.79
N LYS A 118 -6.22 -6.05 15.14
CA LYS A 118 -5.89 -7.47 14.89
C LYS A 118 -7.05 -8.40 15.26
N LYS A 119 -7.68 -8.20 16.42
CA LYS A 119 -8.76 -9.07 16.89
C LYS A 119 -9.89 -9.23 15.86
N GLU A 120 -10.21 -8.18 15.10
CA GLU A 120 -11.26 -8.21 14.07
C GLU A 120 -10.93 -9.12 12.89
N PHE A 121 -9.65 -9.30 12.55
CA PHE A 121 -9.20 -10.16 11.45
C PHE A 121 -9.11 -11.64 11.82
N PHE A 122 -9.09 -11.94 13.13
CA PHE A 122 -8.94 -13.29 13.66
C PHE A 122 -10.17 -13.77 14.42
N LYS A 123 -11.28 -13.02 14.38
CA LYS A 123 -12.58 -13.56 14.80
C LYS A 123 -12.88 -14.78 13.94
N THR A 124 -12.96 -15.93 14.59
CA THR A 124 -13.40 -17.16 13.94
C THR A 124 -14.85 -16.95 13.53
N ASP A 125 -15.17 -17.20 12.26
CA ASP A 125 -16.55 -17.36 11.80
C ASP A 125 -17.12 -18.64 12.44
N PHE A 126 -17.39 -18.61 13.75
CA PHE A 126 -18.30 -19.56 14.40
C PHE A 126 -19.70 -18.96 14.34
N GLN A 127 -20.25 -18.83 13.12
CA GLN A 127 -21.68 -18.58 12.93
C GLN A 127 -22.17 -19.34 11.69
N HIS A 128 -22.75 -20.51 12.00
CA HIS A 128 -23.63 -21.40 11.22
C HIS A 128 -23.08 -22.07 9.95
#